data_AF-A0A7D5MID8-F1
#
_entry.id   AF-A0A7D5MID8-F1
#
_cell.length_a   1.000
_cell.length_b   1.000
_cell.length_c   1.000
_cell.angle_alpha   90.00
_cell.angle_beta   90.00
_cell.angle_gamma   90.00
#
_symmetry.space_group_name_H-M   'P 1'
#
loop_
_entity.id
_entity.type
_entity.pdbx_description
1 polymer ?
#
loop_
_entity_poly.entity_id
_entity_poly.type
_entity_poly.pdbx_seq_one_letter_code
_entity_poly.pdbx_strand_id
1 'polypeptide(L)'
;MISAVGKTYPAYEWLYSVNDRYEVFVDKSTLLPIWSVRDIRENNYTQYERMDFNQSTGKVTSRRGKNKSETTTAVISVNDCTHDILSILYFVRNYPFNTFRNGQVFPVNVFLDRENNNLTAKYKGIVKKHNVRGLATSILLL
;
A
#
# COMPACT_ATOMS: atom_id res chain seq x y z
N MET A 1 8.76 -10.80 -1.44
CA MET A 1 8.14 -9.90 -2.44
C MET A 1 6.65 -10.11 -2.39
N ILE A 2 5.87 -9.04 -2.37
CA ILE A 2 4.41 -9.03 -2.36
C ILE A 2 3.97 -8.21 -3.58
N SER A 3 2.94 -8.66 -4.27
CA SER A 3 2.40 -7.96 -5.45
C SER A 3 0.88 -7.95 -5.42
N ALA A 4 0.28 -6.87 -5.93
CA ALA A 4 -1.15 -6.74 -6.14
C ALA A 4 -1.44 -6.14 -7.51
N VAL A 5 -2.59 -6.52 -8.07
CA VAL A 5 -3.08 -5.99 -9.36
C VAL A 5 -4.49 -5.48 -9.14
N GLY A 6 -4.72 -4.22 -9.52
CA GLY A 6 -6.05 -3.63 -9.61
C GLY A 6 -6.47 -3.63 -11.07
N LYS A 7 -7.59 -4.27 -11.42
CA LYS A 7 -8.09 -4.32 -12.79
C LYS A 7 -9.58 -4.06 -12.84
N THR A 8 -10.05 -3.25 -13.79
CA THR A 8 -11.50 -3.12 -14.04
C THR A 8 -12.08 -4.48 -14.43
N TYR A 9 -13.29 -4.78 -13.95
CA TYR A 9 -13.99 -5.99 -14.35
C TYR A 9 -14.40 -5.91 -15.84
N PRO A 10 -14.21 -6.97 -16.66
CA PRO A 10 -14.35 -6.90 -18.12
C PRO A 10 -15.69 -6.31 -18.61
N ALA A 11 -16.79 -6.56 -17.92
CA ALA A 11 -18.11 -6.05 -18.31
C ALA A 11 -18.24 -4.50 -18.24
N TYR A 12 -17.32 -3.82 -17.53
CA TYR A 12 -17.31 -2.37 -17.36
C TYR A 12 -16.10 -1.68 -18.02
N GLU A 13 -15.19 -2.43 -18.67
CA GLU A 13 -13.99 -1.88 -19.31
C GLU A 13 -14.33 -0.88 -20.44
N TRP A 14 -15.48 -1.03 -21.10
CA TRP A 14 -15.93 -0.14 -22.18
C TRP A 14 -16.18 1.31 -21.73
N LEU A 15 -16.42 1.53 -20.43
CA LEU A 15 -16.62 2.86 -19.85
C LEU A 15 -15.31 3.41 -19.25
N TYR A 16 -14.54 2.56 -18.55
CA TYR A 16 -13.29 2.96 -17.90
C TYR A 16 -12.37 1.76 -17.62
N SER A 17 -11.11 1.82 -18.05
CA SER A 17 -10.14 0.73 -17.85
C SER A 17 -9.07 1.08 -16.82
N VAL A 18 -8.93 0.26 -15.80
CA VAL A 18 -7.84 0.27 -14.81
C VAL A 18 -7.01 -0.99 -14.97
N ASN A 19 -5.68 -0.86 -14.93
CA ASN A 19 -4.73 -1.96 -14.91
C ASN A 19 -3.47 -1.54 -14.13
N ASP A 20 -3.63 -1.49 -12.82
CA ASP A 20 -2.59 -1.05 -11.91
C ASP A 20 -1.82 -2.24 -11.35
N ARG A 21 -0.51 -2.07 -11.24
CA ARG A 21 0.38 -3.03 -10.61
C ARG A 21 1.13 -2.37 -9.46
N TYR A 22 1.08 -3.03 -8.32
CA TYR A 22 1.79 -2.65 -7.11
C TYR A 22 2.71 -3.80 -6.71
N GLU A 23 3.97 -3.50 -6.43
CA GLU A 23 4.96 -4.47 -6.00
C GLU A 23 5.76 -3.91 -4.84
N VAL A 24 6.05 -4.73 -3.84
CA VAL A 24 6.89 -4.35 -2.71
C VAL A 24 7.80 -5.51 -2.30
N PHE A 25 9.04 -5.16 -1.97
CA PHE A 25 9.95 -6.05 -1.28
C PHE A 25 10.16 -5.54 0.15
N VAL A 26 9.83 -6.40 1.12
CA VAL A 26 9.90 -6.08 2.55
C VAL A 26 11.02 -6.88 3.21
N ASP A 27 11.62 -6.31 4.26
CA ASP A 27 12.47 -7.04 5.17
C ASP A 27 11.64 -8.08 5.95
N LYS A 28 12.11 -9.32 6.04
CA LYS A 28 11.31 -10.40 6.66
C LYS A 28 11.20 -10.29 8.18
N SER A 29 12.15 -9.61 8.82
CA SER A 29 12.21 -9.48 10.28
C SER A 29 11.38 -8.29 10.77
N THR A 30 11.46 -7.16 10.07
CA THR A 30 10.76 -5.92 10.45
C THR A 30 9.45 -5.70 9.70
N LEU A 31 9.26 -6.38 8.56
CA LEU A 31 8.15 -6.17 7.61
C LEU A 31 8.08 -4.77 7.00
N LEU A 32 9.13 -3.95 7.20
CA LEU A 32 9.26 -2.64 6.58
C LEU A 32 9.66 -2.78 5.10
N PRO A 33 9.21 -1.89 4.21
CA PRO A 33 9.60 -1.92 2.81
C PRO A 33 11.08 -1.57 2.67
N ILE A 34 11.76 -2.29 1.76
CA ILE A 34 13.09 -1.97 1.23
C ILE A 34 12.92 -1.18 -0.07
N TRP A 35 12.01 -1.64 -0.93
CA TRP A 35 11.59 -0.90 -2.12
C TRP A 35 10.16 -1.26 -2.52
N SER A 36 9.50 -0.35 -3.21
CA SER A 36 8.21 -0.59 -3.86
C SER A 36 8.14 0.03 -5.25
N VAL A 37 7.23 -0.49 -6.07
CA VAL A 37 6.95 -0.04 -7.43
C VAL A 37 5.43 0.08 -7.60
N ARG A 38 5.01 1.19 -8.22
CA ARG A 38 3.65 1.44 -8.70
C ARG A 38 3.71 1.69 -10.20
N ASP A 39 3.01 0.87 -10.98
CA ASP A 39 2.81 1.04 -12.41
C ASP A 39 1.30 1.14 -12.65
N ILE A 40 0.83 2.39 -12.72
CA ILE A 40 -0.58 2.77 -12.78
C ILE A 40 -0.95 3.00 -14.24
N ARG A 41 -2.04 2.38 -14.68
CA ARG A 41 -2.58 2.54 -16.03
C ARG A 41 -4.10 2.63 -15.95
N GLU A 42 -4.60 3.85 -16.01
CA GLU A 42 -6.02 4.16 -15.87
C GLU A 42 -6.47 4.96 -17.08
N ASN A 43 -7.02 4.27 -18.07
CA ASN A 43 -7.42 4.84 -19.35
C ASN A 43 -6.27 5.62 -20.03
N ASN A 44 -6.37 6.95 -20.12
CA ASN A 44 -5.33 7.83 -20.69
C ASN A 44 -4.28 8.29 -19.67
N TYR A 45 -4.45 7.95 -18.40
CA TYR A 45 -3.52 8.29 -17.34
C TYR A 45 -2.53 7.14 -17.12
N THR A 46 -1.25 7.47 -17.07
CA THR A 46 -0.20 6.52 -16.67
C THR A 46 0.73 7.19 -15.68
N GLN A 47 1.12 6.43 -14.66
CA GLN A 47 2.12 6.85 -13.70
C GLN A 47 3.01 5.67 -13.35
N TYR A 48 4.32 5.89 -13.42
CA TYR A 48 5.31 5.00 -12.86
C TYR A 48 5.96 5.66 -11.65
N GLU A 49 6.08 4.91 -10.56
CA GLU A 49 6.85 5.31 -9.39
C GLU A 49 7.62 4.13 -8.81
N ARG A 50 8.93 4.28 -8.63
CA ARG A 50 9.75 3.41 -7.79
C ARG A 50 10.19 4.16 -6.54
N MET A 51 9.99 3.56 -5.39
CA MET A 51 10.44 4.10 -4.10
C MET A 51 11.45 3.15 -3.49
N ASP A 52 12.63 3.64 -3.14
CA ASP A 52 13.63 2.92 -2.35
C ASP A 52 13.64 3.51 -0.93
N PHE A 53 13.38 2.67 0.07
CA PHE A 53 13.22 3.07 1.46
C PHE A 53 14.50 2.81 2.22
N ASN A 54 15.07 3.86 2.80
CA ASN A 54 16.17 3.77 3.73
C ASN A 54 15.64 4.13 5.13
N GLN A 55 15.18 3.09 5.84
CA GLN A 55 14.59 3.22 7.17
C GLN A 55 15.61 3.72 8.20
N SER A 56 16.89 3.33 8.10
CA SER A 56 17.92 3.74 9.06
C SER A 56 18.28 5.23 8.97
N THR A 57 18.10 5.85 7.80
CA THR A 57 18.35 7.29 7.61
C THR A 57 17.07 8.12 7.53
N GLY A 58 15.90 7.49 7.65
CA GLY A 58 14.59 8.16 7.54
C GLY A 58 14.38 8.83 6.18
N LYS A 59 14.75 8.16 5.07
CA LYS A 59 14.65 8.74 3.72
C LYS A 59 14.03 7.77 2.72
N VAL A 60 13.27 8.32 1.78
CA VAL A 60 12.79 7.62 0.58
C VAL A 60 13.33 8.29 -0.66
N THR A 61 13.90 7.49 -1.58
CA THR A 61 14.26 7.94 -2.92
C THR A 61 13.14 7.54 -3.89
N SER A 62 12.36 8.53 -4.37
CA SER A 62 11.27 8.34 -5.32
C SER A 62 11.70 8.69 -6.74
N ARG A 63 11.62 7.72 -7.66
CA ARG A 63 11.73 7.91 -9.11
C ARG A 63 10.32 7.85 -9.71
N ARG A 64 9.74 9.01 -10.02
CA ARG A 64 8.33 9.16 -10.44
C ARG A 64 8.23 9.89 -11.78
N GLY A 65 7.37 9.41 -12.67
CA GLY A 65 7.12 10.01 -13.99
C GLY A 65 5.92 9.37 -14.69
N LYS A 66 5.61 9.82 -15.91
CA LYS A 66 4.53 9.25 -16.74
C LYS A 66 4.77 7.77 -17.06
N ASN A 67 6.04 7.39 -17.20
CA ASN A 67 6.53 6.03 -17.41
C ASN A 67 7.95 5.91 -16.85
N LYS A 68 8.55 4.72 -16.96
CA LYS A 68 9.87 4.39 -16.40
C LYS A 68 11.02 5.20 -17.01
N SER A 69 10.92 5.64 -18.27
CA SER A 69 11.96 6.45 -18.94
C SER A 69 11.85 7.94 -18.62
N GLU A 70 10.68 8.42 -18.22
CA GLU A 70 10.40 9.84 -17.96
C GLU A 70 10.38 10.18 -16.45
N THR A 71 11.12 9.42 -15.63
CA THR A 71 11.12 9.64 -14.18
C THR A 71 12.03 10.78 -13.76
N THR A 72 11.55 11.61 -12.86
CA THR A 72 12.39 12.51 -12.04
C THR A 72 12.73 11.83 -10.72
N THR A 73 13.86 12.17 -10.11
CA THR A 73 14.25 11.64 -8.80
C THR A 73 14.04 12.71 -7.72
N ALA A 74 13.47 12.31 -6.59
CA ALA A 74 13.38 13.12 -5.38
C ALA A 74 13.81 12.27 -4.17
N VAL A 75 14.54 12.88 -3.23
CA VAL A 75 14.89 12.27 -1.94
C VAL A 75 14.12 13.01 -0.87
N ILE A 76 13.27 12.30 -0.14
CA ILE A 76 12.31 12.89 0.79
C ILE A 76 12.51 12.27 2.17
N SER A 77 12.55 13.11 3.20
CA SER A 77 12.60 12.66 4.58
C SER A 77 11.25 12.08 4.99
N VAL A 78 11.27 10.95 5.69
CA VAL A 78 10.08 10.25 6.17
C VAL A 78 10.22 9.94 7.65
N ASN A 79 9.10 9.65 8.30
CA ASN A 79 9.08 9.24 9.69
C ASN A 79 9.60 7.80 9.85
N ASP A 80 9.93 7.41 11.08
CA ASP A 80 10.25 6.03 11.40
C ASP A 80 9.07 5.10 11.08
N CYS A 81 9.40 3.85 10.76
CA CYS A 81 8.42 2.80 10.43
C CYS A 81 7.46 3.22 9.30
N THR A 82 7.97 3.92 8.28
CA THR A 82 7.18 4.34 7.13
C THR A 82 6.96 3.16 6.18
N HIS A 83 5.71 2.96 5.78
CA HIS A 83 5.27 1.92 4.86
C HIS A 83 4.82 2.50 3.51
N ASP A 84 4.85 1.68 2.46
CA ASP A 84 3.98 1.88 1.29
C ASP A 84 2.63 1.19 1.51
N ILE A 85 1.67 1.40 0.59
CA ILE A 85 0.32 0.83 0.67
C ILE A 85 0.31 -0.71 0.84
N LEU A 86 1.17 -1.45 0.11
CA LEU A 86 1.16 -2.91 0.20
C LEU A 86 1.87 -3.41 1.46
N SER A 87 3.00 -2.81 1.84
CA SER A 87 3.70 -3.25 3.06
C SER A 87 2.88 -2.98 4.31
N ILE A 88 2.13 -1.87 4.40
CA ILE A 88 1.28 -1.64 5.58
C ILE A 88 0.16 -2.67 5.70
N LEU A 89 -0.48 -3.04 4.58
CA LEU A 89 -1.51 -4.06 4.57
C LEU A 89 -0.95 -5.42 5.03
N TYR A 90 0.25 -5.76 4.57
CA TYR A 90 0.93 -6.99 4.99
C TYR A 90 1.35 -6.94 6.46
N PHE A 91 1.90 -5.82 6.93
CA PHE A 91 2.27 -5.60 8.33
C PHE A 91 1.08 -5.78 9.25
N VAL A 92 -0.02 -5.08 8.96
CA VAL A 92 -1.28 -5.16 9.69
C VAL A 92 -1.79 -6.59 9.75
N ARG A 93 -1.77 -7.35 8.64
CA ARG A 93 -2.22 -8.76 8.64
C ARG A 93 -1.44 -9.68 9.59
N ASN A 94 -0.18 -9.36 9.88
CA ASN A 94 0.68 -10.14 10.77
C ASN A 94 0.71 -9.57 12.20
N TYR A 95 -0.06 -8.53 12.47
CA TYR A 95 -0.08 -7.88 13.77
C TYR A 95 -0.90 -8.69 14.80
N PRO A 96 -0.44 -8.83 16.06
CA PRO A 96 -1.12 -9.62 17.09
C PRO A 96 -2.39 -8.95 17.65
N PHE A 97 -3.45 -8.87 16.84
CA PHE A 97 -4.72 -8.22 17.20
C PHE A 97 -5.52 -8.92 18.30
N ASN A 98 -5.19 -10.16 18.64
CA ASN A 98 -5.78 -10.86 19.79
C ASN A 98 -5.53 -10.13 21.12
N THR A 99 -4.50 -9.27 21.18
CA THR A 99 -4.18 -8.46 22.36
C THR A 99 -4.89 -7.10 22.36
N PHE A 100 -5.56 -6.72 21.26
CA PHE A 100 -6.09 -5.37 21.09
C PHE A 100 -7.48 -5.23 21.69
N ARG A 101 -7.73 -4.07 22.30
CA ARG A 101 -9.08 -3.69 22.76
C ARG A 101 -9.88 -3.12 21.61
N ASN A 102 -11.17 -3.45 21.54
CA ASN A 102 -12.05 -2.83 20.55
C ASN A 102 -12.00 -1.30 20.67
N GLY A 103 -11.85 -0.62 19.53
CA GLY A 103 -11.69 0.82 19.45
C GLY A 103 -10.27 1.33 19.70
N GLN A 104 -9.29 0.44 19.98
CA GLN A 104 -7.89 0.82 20.11
C GLN A 104 -7.37 1.44 18.81
N VAL A 105 -6.61 2.52 18.98
CA VAL A 105 -6.08 3.33 17.90
C VAL A 105 -4.55 3.27 17.91
N PHE A 106 -3.94 3.26 16.74
CA PHE A 106 -2.48 3.32 16.60
C PHE A 106 -2.08 4.13 15.36
N PRO A 107 -0.96 4.88 15.42
CA PRO A 107 -0.48 5.66 14.30
C PRO A 107 0.13 4.76 13.23
N VAL A 108 0.03 5.18 11.98
CA VAL A 108 0.55 4.49 10.81
C VAL A 108 1.14 5.50 9.85
N ASN A 109 2.44 5.41 9.59
CA ASN A 109 3.13 6.28 8.65
C ASN A 109 3.12 5.63 7.26
N VAL A 110 2.48 6.27 6.28
CA VAL A 110 2.47 5.83 4.89
C VAL A 110 3.12 6.88 4.02
N PHE A 111 4.01 6.46 3.13
CA PHE A 111 4.56 7.32 2.09
C PHE A 111 3.96 6.95 0.75
N LEU A 112 3.34 7.94 0.10
CA LEU A 112 2.60 7.77 -1.13
C LEU A 112 2.67 9.05 -1.96
N ASP A 113 2.87 8.91 -3.28
CA ASP A 113 2.84 10.04 -4.22
C ASP A 113 3.78 11.20 -3.84
N ARG A 114 4.92 10.87 -3.20
CA ARG A 114 5.92 11.80 -2.64
C ARG A 114 5.47 12.57 -1.40
N GLU A 115 4.44 12.12 -0.73
CA GLU A 115 3.88 12.76 0.46
C GLU A 115 3.91 11.83 1.68
N ASN A 116 4.21 12.42 2.84
CA ASN A 116 4.13 11.76 4.12
C ASN A 116 2.68 11.80 4.63
N ASN A 117 2.08 10.64 4.82
CA ASN A 117 0.73 10.48 5.32
C ASN A 117 0.78 9.85 6.71
N ASN A 118 0.55 10.65 7.74
CA ASN A 118 0.48 10.18 9.13
C ASN A 118 -0.97 9.79 9.43
N LEU A 119 -1.30 8.54 9.13
CA LEU A 119 -2.63 7.99 9.29
C LEU A 119 -2.83 7.45 10.71
N THR A 120 -4.09 7.24 11.05
CA THR A 120 -4.50 6.68 12.33
C THR A 120 -5.40 5.48 12.05
N ALA A 121 -4.96 4.29 12.43
CA ALA A 121 -5.72 3.06 12.26
C ALA A 121 -6.51 2.75 13.53
N LYS A 122 -7.75 2.29 13.38
CA LYS A 122 -8.63 1.92 14.50
C LYS A 122 -9.04 0.46 14.41
N TYR A 123 -8.69 -0.32 15.43
CA TYR A 123 -9.13 -1.70 15.53
C TYR A 123 -10.61 -1.77 15.91
N LYS A 124 -11.43 -2.40 15.04
CA LYS A 124 -12.88 -2.55 15.24
C LYS A 124 -13.32 -3.94 15.74
N GLY A 125 -12.37 -4.77 16.16
CA GLY A 125 -12.64 -6.12 16.62
C GLY A 125 -12.74 -7.16 15.50
N ILE A 126 -12.89 -8.42 15.91
CA ILE A 126 -13.06 -9.55 14.99
C ILE A 126 -14.56 -9.76 14.74
N VAL A 127 -14.99 -9.60 13.49
CA VAL A 127 -16.37 -9.89 13.08
C VAL A 127 -16.44 -11.33 12.60
N LYS A 128 -17.36 -12.14 13.15
CA LYS A 128 -17.68 -13.45 12.60
C LYS A 128 -18.43 -13.27 11.27
N LYS A 129 -17.95 -13.93 10.22
CA LYS A 129 -18.46 -13.80 8.85
C LYS A 129 -19.95 -14.16 8.80
N HIS A 130 -20.81 -13.26 8.32
CA HIS A 130 -22.14 -13.63 7.84
C HIS A 130 -22.00 -14.17 6.41
N ASN A 131 -22.63 -15.30 6.13
CA ASN A 131 -22.51 -16.03 4.87
C ASN A 131 -23.33 -15.29 3.78
N VAL A 132 -22.69 -14.37 3.06
CA VAL A 132 -23.28 -13.79 1.85
C VAL A 132 -22.95 -14.73 0.69
N ARG A 133 -23.97 -15.42 0.18
CA ARG A 133 -23.85 -16.29 -1.01
C ARG A 133 -23.22 -15.49 -2.16
N GLY A 134 -22.09 -15.96 -2.69
CA GLY A 134 -21.58 -15.57 -4.01
C GLY A 134 -20.36 -14.65 -4.07
N LEU A 135 -19.88 -14.06 -2.97
CA LEU A 135 -18.67 -13.21 -2.98
C LEU A 135 -17.75 -13.55 -1.80
N ALA A 136 -16.59 -14.13 -2.09
CA ALA A 136 -15.44 -14.04 -1.18
C ALA A 136 -14.99 -12.57 -1.16
N THR A 137 -14.80 -11.91 -0.03
CA THR A 137 -13.52 -11.95 0.71
C THR A 137 -13.64 -11.06 1.96
N SER A 138 -12.88 -11.39 3.00
CA SER A 138 -12.81 -10.74 4.31
C SER A 138 -12.66 -9.23 4.25
N ILE A 139 -13.55 -8.50 4.91
CA ILE A 139 -13.46 -7.07 5.12
C ILE A 139 -12.51 -6.82 6.30
N LEU A 140 -11.34 -6.27 6.03
CA LEU A 140 -10.54 -5.54 7.00
C LEU A 140 -11.00 -4.08 6.92
N LEU A 141 -11.84 -3.63 7.87
CA LEU A 141 -12.13 -2.21 8.01
C LEU A 141 -10.92 -1.55 8.68
N LEU A 142 -10.15 -0.79 7.90
CA LEU A 142 -9.26 0.25 8.43
C LEU A 142 -10.10 1.43 8.95
#